data_AF-A0A0M7DHB5-F1
#
_entry.id   AF-A0A0M7DHB5-F1
#
_cell.length_a   1.000
_cell.length_b   1.000
_cell.length_c   1.000
_cell.angle_alpha   90.00
_cell.angle_beta   90.00
_cell.angle_gamma   90.00
#
_symmetry.space_group_name_H-M   'P 1'
#
loop_
_entity.id
_entity.type
_entity.pdbx_description
1 polymer ?
#
loop_
_entity_poly.entity_id
_entity_poly.type
_entity_poly.pdbx_seq_one_letter_code
_entity_poly.pdbx_strand_id
1 'polypeptide(L)'
;MITLETGLYLRVQELKDGPKPYPLQSGFNMQTAYRALGMFNPSETSDAFFILANDRDEIWFICNRHLRAVGVSPEPRDLRRALESMSPVTQNYHQHS
;
A
#
# COMPACT_ATOMS: atom_id res chain seq x y z
N MET A 1 -12.06 10.39 5.60
CA MET A 1 -12.64 9.03 5.69
C MET A 1 -12.33 8.46 7.07
N ILE A 2 -13.31 7.79 7.68
CA ILE A 2 -13.37 7.49 9.13
C ILE A 2 -13.02 6.03 9.47
N THR A 3 -12.77 5.17 8.50
CA THR A 3 -12.18 3.84 8.78
C THR A 3 -11.50 3.27 7.55
N LEU A 4 -10.46 2.47 7.77
CA LEU A 4 -9.82 1.64 6.76
C LEU A 4 -10.02 0.18 7.17
N GLU A 5 -10.20 -0.72 6.20
CA GLU A 5 -10.20 -2.15 6.45
C GLU A 5 -9.00 -2.56 7.32
N THR A 6 -9.28 -3.17 8.47
CA THR A 6 -8.27 -3.58 9.44
C THR A 6 -7.45 -4.73 8.87
N GLY A 7 -6.20 -4.45 8.53
CA GLY A 7 -5.28 -5.47 8.00
C GLY A 7 -5.16 -5.50 6.48
N LEU A 8 -5.55 -4.42 5.80
CA LEU A 8 -5.18 -4.21 4.40
C LEU A 8 -3.66 -4.13 4.25
N TYR A 9 -3.11 -4.96 3.36
CA TYR A 9 -1.72 -4.87 2.92
C TYR A 9 -1.64 -4.35 1.48
N LEU A 10 -0.67 -3.48 1.25
CA LEU A 10 -0.40 -2.80 0.00
C LEU A 10 1.04 -3.09 -0.44
N ARG A 11 1.29 -3.16 -1.74
CA ARG A 11 2.65 -3.21 -2.30
C ARG A 11 2.96 -1.94 -3.05
N VAL A 12 4.24 -1.58 -3.07
CA VAL A 12 4.74 -0.45 -3.87
C VAL A 12 4.80 -0.85 -5.34
N GLN A 13 4.19 -0.01 -6.17
CA GLN A 13 4.42 0.06 -7.61
C GLN A 13 4.63 1.54 -7.94
N GLU A 14 5.89 1.98 -7.80
CA GLU A 14 6.27 3.37 -8.03
C GLU A 14 5.97 3.78 -9.48
N LEU A 15 5.43 4.98 -9.65
CA LEU A 15 5.09 5.55 -10.94
C LEU A 15 6.22 6.52 -11.29
N LYS A 16 6.81 6.35 -12.49
CA LYS A 16 7.96 7.11 -12.95
C LYS A 16 7.80 8.64 -12.82
N ASP A 17 6.58 9.14 -13.06
CA ASP A 17 6.22 10.55 -12.95
C ASP A 17 5.08 10.77 -11.93
N GLY A 18 5.07 9.96 -10.87
CA GLY A 18 4.08 10.04 -9.81
C GLY A 18 4.32 11.16 -8.79
N PRO A 19 3.34 11.38 -7.89
CA PRO A 19 3.43 12.39 -6.84
C PRO A 19 4.48 12.02 -5.80
N LYS A 20 5.26 13.00 -5.36
CA LYS A 20 6.23 12.80 -4.28
C LYS A 20 5.52 12.53 -2.93
N PRO A 21 6.15 11.79 -2.01
CA PRO A 21 7.48 11.17 -2.11
C PRO A 21 7.51 9.92 -3.00
N TYR A 22 8.68 9.63 -3.60
CA TYR A 22 8.93 8.39 -4.35
C TYR A 22 9.28 7.25 -3.38
N PRO A 23 8.39 6.26 -3.18
CA PRO A 23 8.57 5.26 -2.12
C PRO A 23 9.89 4.49 -2.21
N LEU A 24 10.37 4.15 -3.42
CA LEU A 24 11.60 3.36 -3.60
C LEU A 24 12.85 4.13 -3.19
N GLN A 25 12.78 5.46 -3.14
CA GLN A 25 13.85 6.33 -2.64
C GLN A 25 13.69 6.61 -1.13
N SER A 26 12.53 6.32 -0.58
CA SER A 26 12.12 6.61 0.80
C SER A 26 12.04 5.35 1.66
N GLY A 27 12.89 4.35 1.41
CA GLY A 27 13.02 3.17 2.26
C GLY A 27 11.94 2.11 2.08
N PHE A 28 11.22 2.13 0.96
CA PHE A 28 10.36 1.03 0.54
C PHE A 28 11.02 0.20 -0.57
N ASN A 29 10.52 -1.01 -0.77
CA ASN A 29 10.89 -1.91 -1.85
C ASN A 29 9.65 -2.57 -2.50
N MET A 30 9.85 -3.29 -3.61
CA MET A 30 8.77 -3.93 -4.39
C MET A 30 8.40 -5.36 -3.93
N GLN A 31 9.20 -5.94 -3.05
CA GLN A 31 9.10 -7.33 -2.55
C GLN A 31 8.40 -7.42 -1.20
N THR A 32 8.09 -6.30 -0.56
CA THR A 32 7.38 -6.23 0.72
C THR A 32 5.92 -5.83 0.52
N ALA A 33 5.02 -6.50 1.22
CA ALA A 33 3.66 -6.06 1.47
C ALA A 33 3.61 -5.27 2.79
N TYR A 34 3.15 -4.02 2.74
CA TYR A 34 3.08 -3.10 3.87
C TYR A 34 1.65 -2.97 4.36
N ARG A 35 1.46 -3.07 5.68
CA ARG A 35 0.16 -2.86 6.29
C ARG A 35 -0.21 -1.39 6.23
N ALA A 36 -1.39 -1.11 5.74
CA ALA A 36 -1.98 0.22 5.83
C ALA A 36 -2.44 0.48 7.27
N LEU A 37 -1.81 1.47 7.91
CA LEU A 37 -2.11 1.88 9.29
C LEU A 37 -3.24 2.90 9.33
N GLY A 38 -3.44 3.60 8.22
CA GLY A 38 -4.52 4.57 8.05
C GLY A 38 -4.52 5.13 6.63
N MET A 39 -5.51 5.98 6.37
CA MET A 39 -5.64 6.70 5.12
C MET A 39 -6.11 8.12 5.39
N PHE A 40 -5.43 9.07 4.75
CA PHE A 40 -5.75 10.48 4.76
C PHE A 40 -6.09 10.90 3.33
N ASN A 41 -7.11 11.73 3.15
CA ASN A 41 -7.39 12.38 1.88
C ASN A 41 -7.58 13.88 2.20
N PRO A 42 -6.72 14.77 1.68
CA PRO A 42 -6.96 16.19 1.78
C PRO A 42 -8.10 16.55 0.83
N SER A 43 -9.14 17.21 1.33
CA SER A 43 -10.37 17.55 0.60
C SER A 43 -10.15 18.31 -0.71
N GLU A 44 -8.96 18.86 -0.91
CA GLU A 44 -8.55 19.67 -2.05
C GLU A 44 -7.98 18.84 -3.22
N THR A 45 -7.77 17.53 -3.03
CA THR A 45 -7.20 16.66 -4.07
C THR A 45 -7.96 15.34 -4.21
N SER A 46 -7.95 14.77 -5.41
CA SER A 46 -8.49 13.41 -5.65
C SER A 46 -7.58 12.29 -5.13
N ASP A 47 -6.40 12.62 -4.60
CA ASP A 47 -5.43 11.63 -4.14
C ASP A 47 -5.68 11.25 -2.68
N ALA A 48 -5.52 9.96 -2.40
CA ALA A 48 -5.53 9.45 -1.03
C ALA A 48 -4.10 9.08 -0.63
N PHE A 49 -3.71 9.39 0.58
CA PHE A 49 -2.42 9.05 1.16
C PHE A 49 -2.62 7.94 2.19
N PHE A 50 -1.89 6.85 2.02
CA PHE A 50 -1.85 5.75 2.97
C PHE A 50 -0.70 5.95 3.95
N ILE A 51 -0.97 5.71 5.23
CA ILE A 51 0.03 5.76 6.29
C ILE A 51 0.66 4.37 6.40
N LEU A 52 1.95 4.27 6.08
CA LEU A 52 2.71 3.03 6.06
C LEU A 52 3.98 3.18 6.90
N ALA A 53 4.43 2.08 7.49
CA ALA A 53 5.79 1.97 8.03
C ALA A 53 6.71 1.37 6.95
N ASN A 54 7.80 2.04 6.61
CA ASN A 54 8.75 1.57 5.60
C ASN A 54 9.74 0.54 6.18
N ASP A 55 10.76 0.15 5.41
CA ASP A 55 11.71 -0.87 5.87
C ASP A 55 12.67 -0.40 6.96
N ARG A 56 12.75 0.91 7.19
CA ARG A 56 13.56 1.59 8.21
C ARG A 56 12.75 1.97 9.45
N ASP A 57 11.53 1.43 9.58
CA ASP A 57 10.58 1.72 10.66
C ASP A 57 10.12 3.20 10.73
N GLU A 58 10.23 3.93 9.62
CA GLU A 58 9.75 5.31 9.50
C GLU A 58 8.28 5.34 9.05
N ILE A 59 7.51 6.31 9.53
CA ILE A 59 6.12 6.53 9.12
C ILE A 59 6.04 7.49 7.94
N TRP A 60 5.38 7.05 6.87
CA TRP A 60 5.25 7.80 5.63
C TRP A 60 3.81 7.88 5.14
N PHE A 61 3.51 8.96 4.43
CA PHE A 61 2.25 9.20 3.74
C PHE A 61 2.47 8.96 2.24
N ILE A 62 2.08 7.79 1.76
CA ILE A 62 2.31 7.38 0.37
C ILE A 62 1.03 7.55 -0.43
N CYS A 63 1.11 8.32 -1.51
CA CYS A 63 -0.01 8.50 -2.42
C CYS A 63 -0.47 7.14 -2.99
N ASN A 64 -1.78 6.92 -3.04
CA ASN A 64 -2.44 5.71 -3.52
C ASN A 64 -2.04 5.33 -4.95
N ARG A 65 -1.64 6.30 -5.77
CA ARG A 65 -1.16 6.06 -7.15
C ARG A 65 0.06 5.13 -7.18
N HIS A 66 0.90 5.18 -6.15
CA HIS A 66 2.08 4.33 -5.99
C HIS A 66 1.79 2.96 -5.38
N LEU A 67 0.54 2.64 -5.06
CA LEU A 67 0.19 1.47 -4.26
C LEU A 67 -0.74 0.53 -5.02
N ARG A 68 -0.62 -0.76 -4.77
CA ARG A 68 -1.57 -1.78 -5.23
C ARG A 68 -1.99 -2.64 -4.04
N ALA A 69 -3.27 -3.00 -4.00
CA ALA A 69 -3.76 -3.95 -3.00
C ALA A 69 -3.08 -5.31 -3.17
N VAL A 70 -2.69 -5.91 -2.04
CA VAL A 70 -2.17 -7.28 -1.98
C VAL A 70 -3.24 -8.20 -1.43
N GLY A 71 -3.84 -7.82 -0.31
CA GLY A 71 -4.90 -8.58 0.35
C GLY A 71 -5.20 -8.06 1.75
N VAL A 72 -6.13 -8.72 2.44
CA VAL A 72 -6.50 -8.44 3.83
C VAL A 72 -6.07 -9.61 4.69
N SER A 73 -5.36 -9.35 5.79
CA SER A 73 -5.02 -10.36 6.78
C SER A 73 -6.07 -10.38 7.89
N PRO A 74 -6.69 -11.52 8.22
CA PRO A 74 -7.68 -11.60 9.31
C PRO A 74 -7.06 -11.35 10.69
N GLU A 75 -5.77 -11.65 10.84
CA GLU A 75 -4.98 -11.34 12.04
C GLU A 75 -3.78 -10.45 11.69
N PRO A 76 -3.97 -9.12 11.57
CA PRO A 76 -2.90 -8.22 11.21
C PRO A 76 -2.09 -7.82 12.44
N ARG A 77 -0.99 -8.54 12.71
CA ARG A 77 -0.06 -8.23 13.81
C ARG A 77 1.18 -7.48 13.34
N ASP A 78 1.63 -7.77 12.12
CA ASP A 78 2.87 -7.25 11.58
C ASP A 78 2.64 -5.94 10.82
N LEU A 79 3.68 -5.11 10.70
CA LEU A 79 3.67 -3.91 9.87
C LEU A 79 3.95 -4.25 8.39
N ARG A 80 4.61 -5.38 8.14
CA ARG A 80 5.14 -5.76 6.84
C ARG A 80 5.30 -7.27 6.73
N ARG A 81 5.17 -7.80 5.52
CA ARG A 81 5.35 -9.21 5.17
C ARG A 81 6.07 -9.34 3.84
N ALA A 82 6.76 -10.45 3.61
CA ALA A 82 7.24 -10.76 2.27
C ALA A 82 6.03 -10.88 1.32
N LEU A 83 6.11 -10.29 0.13
CA LEU A 83 4.99 -10.27 -0.82
C LEU A 83 4.60 -11.69 -1.25
N GLU A 84 5.58 -12.58 -1.38
CA GLU A 84 5.38 -14.00 -1.71
C GLU A 84 4.65 -14.79 -0.62
N SER A 85 4.70 -14.35 0.65
CA SER A 85 4.00 -15.01 1.74
C SER A 85 2.52 -14.61 1.81
N MET A 86 2.09 -13.66 0.98
CA MET A 86 0.70 -13.23 0.91
C MET A 86 0.00 -14.05 -0.16
N SER A 87 -1.01 -14.82 0.23
CA SER A 87 -1.87 -15.52 -0.73
C SER A 87 -2.46 -14.49 -1.70
N PRO A 88 -2.37 -14.72 -3.02
CA PRO A 88 -2.91 -13.77 -3.99
C PRO A 88 -4.42 -13.65 -3.78
N VAL A 89 -4.93 -12.42 -3.67
CA VAL A 89 -6.33 -12.13 -3.97
C VAL A 89 -6.49 -12.41 -5.46
N THR A 90 -7.05 -13.56 -5.79
CA THR A 90 -7.14 -14.12 -7.15
C THR A 90 -7.49 -13.02 -8.17
N GLN A 91 -6.59 -12.81 -9.15
CA GLN A 91 -6.88 -12.01 -10.34
C GLN A 91 -7.90 -12.75 -11.21
N ASN A 92 -9.18 -12.73 -10.84
CA ASN A 92 -10.27 -13.13 -11.73
C ASN A 92 -10.63 -11.98 -12.69
N TYR A 93 -9.63 -11.43 -13.38
CA TYR A 93 -9.84 -10.56 -14.54
C TYR A 93 -9.39 -11.30 -15.80
N HIS A 94 -10.03 -12.45 -16.07
CA HIS A 94 -10.03 -13.00 -17.41
C HIS A 94 -11.26 -12.48 -18.18
N GLN A 95 -10.94 -11.65 -19.17
CA GLN A 95 -11.53 -11.64 -20.51
C GLN A 95 -13.03 -11.37 -20.61
N HIS A 96 -13.38 -10.12 -20.87
CA HIS A 96 -14.36 -9.82 -21.92
C HIS A 96 -13.68 -8.89 -22.92
N SER A 97 -13.25 -9.50 -24.03
CA SER A 97 -12.92 -8.83 -25.28
C SER A 97 -14.21 -8.39 -25.97
#